data_AF-A0A1E5QS36-F1
#
_entry.id   AF-A0A1E5QS36-F1
#
_cell.length_a   1.000
_cell.length_b   1.000
_cell.length_c   1.000
_cell.angle_alpha   90.00
_cell.angle_beta   90.00
_cell.angle_gamma   90.00
#
_symmetry.space_group_name_H-M   'P 1'
#
loop_
_entity.id
_entity.type
_entity.pdbx_description
1 polymer ?
#
loop_
_entity_poly.entity_id
_entity_poly.type
_entity_poly.pdbx_seq_one_letter_code
_entity_poly.pdbx_strand_id
1 'polypeptide(L)'
;MRHDDTENKHIHIVAGRVRHDGSCVSSYWDYRKSEQVLRMLEDYHGLSSPQGAIALKELRQILDRCREECTNFDDLKAMAGEQNVNVYSKNNGIVYGYKEKHYKGNTLGAKYTLQGMSKVLYPLGLDKYDNPPPRLDIEDKAIRAELETHRDTLERILREEQMDNFKGKHYEVQRNKKSLIITKIDNPEEKVKWVKPAPTMPWILSNFKFTEDTFNDFSQKMRTTKENMEEVEKDRLKKEEAVRKQQEIQGKLAIVGTQTAHPSNNPAPLGSTNRRRGR
;
A
#
# COMPACT_ATOMS: atom_id res chain seq x y z
N MET A 1 39.09 -29.91 16.19
CA MET A 1 38.54 -31.27 16.42
C MET A 1 38.46 -31.96 15.07
N ARG A 2 39.08 -33.13 14.92
CA ARG A 2 39.03 -33.93 13.68
C ARG A 2 38.02 -35.05 13.94
N HIS A 3 37.02 -35.19 13.08
CA HIS A 3 36.08 -36.29 13.13
C HIS A 3 36.42 -37.25 12.00
N ASP A 4 36.61 -38.52 12.33
CA ASP A 4 36.89 -39.60 11.36
C ASP A 4 35.60 -40.30 10.89
N ASP A 5 34.42 -39.82 11.30
CA ASP A 5 33.11 -40.49 11.13
C ASP A 5 32.27 -39.97 9.95
N THR A 6 32.89 -39.27 8.99
CA THR A 6 32.22 -38.85 7.76
C THR A 6 33.11 -39.07 6.56
N GLU A 7 32.50 -39.53 5.47
CA GLU A 7 33.15 -39.83 4.17
C GLU A 7 33.95 -38.64 3.58
N ASN A 8 33.76 -37.43 4.13
CA ASN A 8 34.52 -36.22 3.81
C ASN A 8 35.31 -35.68 5.00
N LYS A 9 36.60 -35.40 4.77
CA LYS A 9 37.47 -34.73 5.75
C LYS A 9 37.01 -33.28 5.92
N HIS A 10 36.66 -32.89 7.15
CA HIS A 10 36.31 -31.50 7.47
C HIS A 10 37.05 -31.03 8.73
N ILE A 11 37.34 -29.73 8.81
CA ILE A 11 38.03 -29.08 9.93
C ILE A 11 37.10 -28.01 10.50
N HIS A 12 36.93 -28.00 11.82
CA HIS A 12 36.23 -26.93 12.54
C HIS A 12 37.24 -25.90 13.04
N ILE A 13 37.10 -24.65 12.57
CA ILE A 13 37.83 -23.50 13.11
C ILE A 13 36.89 -22.79 14.10
N VAL A 14 37.29 -22.72 15.37
CA VAL A 14 36.52 -22.06 16.44
C VAL A 14 37.32 -20.87 16.94
N ALA A 15 36.81 -19.67 16.73
CA ALA A 15 37.37 -18.43 17.26
C ALA A 15 36.45 -17.85 18.33
N GLY A 16 37.00 -17.37 19.45
CA GLY A 16 36.24 -16.70 20.50
C GLY A 16 35.65 -15.37 20.01
N ARG A 17 34.36 -15.11 20.30
CA ARG A 17 33.57 -14.00 19.72
C ARG A 17 33.13 -12.93 20.72
N VAL A 18 33.67 -13.01 21.93
CA VAL A 18 33.37 -12.09 23.02
C VAL A 18 34.38 -10.96 22.94
N ARG A 19 33.91 -9.74 22.70
CA ARG A 19 34.72 -8.54 22.82
C ARG A 19 35.05 -8.29 24.29
N HIS A 20 36.05 -7.46 24.57
CA HIS A 20 36.44 -7.12 25.94
C HIS A 20 35.32 -6.46 26.78
N ASP A 21 34.29 -5.91 26.12
CA ASP A 21 33.10 -5.33 26.75
C ASP A 21 31.96 -6.33 27.00
N GLY A 22 32.18 -7.63 26.73
CA GLY A 22 31.17 -8.68 26.86
C GLY A 22 30.17 -8.76 25.70
N SER A 23 30.26 -7.87 24.70
CA SER A 23 29.40 -7.92 23.52
C SER A 23 29.86 -8.99 22.52
N CYS A 24 28.89 -9.59 21.82
CA CYS A 24 29.17 -10.53 20.74
C CYS A 24 29.37 -9.79 19.40
N VAL A 25 30.35 -10.23 18.60
CA VAL A 25 30.50 -9.78 17.22
C VAL A 25 29.31 -10.29 16.39
N SER A 26 28.64 -9.41 15.62
CA SER A 26 27.50 -9.78 14.75
C SER A 26 27.89 -10.81 13.68
N SER A 27 27.12 -11.89 13.55
CA SER A 27 27.34 -12.98 12.57
C SER A 27 26.80 -12.70 11.17
N TYR A 28 26.15 -11.56 10.95
CA TYR A 28 25.37 -11.33 9.73
C TYR A 28 26.20 -11.43 8.43
N TRP A 29 27.51 -11.18 8.51
CA TRP A 29 28.42 -11.21 7.36
C TRP A 29 29.41 -12.37 7.36
N ASP A 30 29.42 -13.21 8.39
CA ASP A 30 30.46 -14.23 8.57
C ASP A 30 30.40 -15.27 7.45
N TYR A 31 29.21 -15.73 7.07
CA TYR A 31 29.03 -16.65 5.95
C TYR A 31 29.66 -16.12 4.65
N ARG A 32 29.42 -14.85 4.30
CA ARG A 32 29.94 -14.27 3.05
C ARG A 32 31.46 -14.10 3.07
N LYS A 33 32.02 -13.72 4.22
CA LYS A 33 33.48 -13.61 4.39
C LYS A 33 34.13 -15.00 4.34
N SER A 34 33.56 -15.98 5.03
CA SER A 34 34.03 -17.36 5.00
C SER A 34 33.94 -17.96 3.60
N GLU A 35 32.86 -17.72 2.87
CA GLU A 35 32.70 -18.14 1.48
C GLU A 35 33.77 -17.51 0.57
N GLN A 36 34.07 -16.22 0.75
CA GLN A 36 35.11 -15.53 -0.02
C GLN A 36 36.51 -16.11 0.26
N VAL A 37 36.84 -16.33 1.53
CA VAL A 37 38.12 -16.93 1.95
C VAL A 37 38.23 -18.37 1.44
N LEU A 38 37.16 -19.16 1.51
CA LEU A 38 37.13 -20.52 0.99
C LEU A 38 37.39 -20.56 -0.52
N ARG A 39 36.76 -19.67 -1.30
CA ARG A 39 37.01 -19.58 -2.75
C ARG A 39 38.46 -19.21 -3.06
N MET A 40 39.06 -18.30 -2.29
CA MET A 40 40.48 -17.95 -2.44
C MET A 40 41.40 -19.14 -2.12
N LEU A 41 41.05 -19.94 -1.10
CA LEU A 41 41.79 -21.15 -0.75
C LEU A 41 41.63 -22.26 -1.79
N GLU A 42 40.42 -22.42 -2.35
CA GLU A 42 40.15 -23.34 -3.46
C GLU A 42 41.02 -22.99 -4.66
N ASP A 43 41.05 -21.72 -5.07
CA ASP A 43 41.88 -21.25 -6.18
C ASP A 43 43.37 -21.42 -5.90
N TYR A 44 43.83 -21.06 -4.68
CA TYR A 44 45.25 -21.16 -4.29
C TYR A 44 45.75 -22.62 -4.25
N HIS A 45 44.90 -23.56 -3.83
CA HIS A 45 45.25 -24.97 -3.70
C HIS A 45 44.79 -25.84 -4.88
N GLY A 46 44.19 -25.26 -5.92
CA GLY A 46 43.67 -26.00 -7.07
C GLY A 46 42.55 -26.98 -6.70
N LEU A 47 41.79 -26.70 -5.64
CA LEU A 47 40.70 -27.55 -5.18
C LEU A 47 39.44 -27.26 -5.99
N SER A 48 38.69 -28.31 -6.32
CA SER A 48 37.39 -28.17 -6.97
C SER A 48 36.31 -27.85 -5.94
N SER A 49 35.56 -26.78 -6.19
CA SER A 49 34.36 -26.49 -5.40
C SER A 49 33.33 -27.62 -5.56
N PRO A 50 32.44 -27.86 -4.58
CA PRO A 50 31.40 -28.88 -4.69
C PRO A 50 30.57 -28.75 -5.98
N GLN A 51 29.99 -29.84 -6.51
CA GLN A 51 29.17 -29.80 -7.75
C GLN A 51 28.14 -28.66 -7.80
N GLY A 52 27.53 -28.29 -6.65
CA GLY A 52 26.62 -27.15 -6.56
C GLY A 52 27.30 -25.78 -6.76
N ALA A 53 28.54 -25.62 -6.32
CA ALA A 53 29.32 -24.41 -6.52
C ALA A 53 29.82 -24.26 -7.97
N ILE A 54 30.12 -25.37 -8.66
CA ILE A 54 30.44 -25.37 -10.10
C ILE A 54 29.23 -24.90 -10.92
N ALA A 55 28.06 -25.51 -10.70
CA ALA A 55 26.83 -25.11 -11.41
C ALA A 55 26.45 -23.64 -11.16
N LEU A 56 26.65 -23.14 -9.94
CA LEU A 56 26.47 -21.72 -9.61
C LEU A 56 27.47 -20.82 -10.34
N LYS A 57 28.73 -21.23 -10.47
CA LYS A 57 29.77 -20.47 -11.19
C LYS A 57 29.46 -20.39 -12.67
N GLU A 58 29.09 -21.51 -13.30
CA GLU A 58 28.67 -21.56 -14.71
C GLU A 58 27.44 -20.70 -14.96
N LEU A 59 26.41 -20.83 -14.12
CA LEU A 59 25.20 -20.00 -14.22
C LEU A 59 25.52 -18.51 -14.11
N ARG A 60 26.41 -18.13 -13.18
CA ARG A 60 26.88 -16.75 -13.05
C ARG A 60 27.58 -16.24 -14.31
N GLN A 61 28.43 -17.05 -14.93
CA GLN A 61 29.13 -16.69 -16.18
C GLN A 61 28.17 -16.53 -17.36
N ILE A 62 27.16 -17.40 -17.48
CA ILE A 62 26.12 -17.26 -18.50
C ILE A 62 25.36 -15.94 -18.30
N LEU A 63 24.90 -15.68 -17.08
CA LEU A 63 24.13 -14.47 -16.76
C LEU A 63 24.95 -13.19 -16.88
N ASP A 64 26.26 -13.22 -16.61
CA ASP A 64 27.15 -12.08 -16.79
C ASP A 64 27.28 -11.70 -18.28
N ARG A 65 27.46 -12.69 -19.17
CA ARG A 65 27.43 -12.45 -20.63
C ARG A 65 26.09 -11.92 -21.11
N CYS A 66 24.99 -12.58 -20.72
CA CYS A 66 23.66 -12.10 -21.11
C CYS A 66 23.41 -10.68 -20.61
N ARG A 67 23.92 -10.32 -19.43
CA ARG A 67 23.79 -8.95 -18.90
C ARG A 67 24.54 -7.91 -19.74
N GLU A 68 25.66 -8.26 -20.35
CA GLU A 68 26.44 -7.36 -21.20
C GLU A 68 25.83 -7.19 -22.59
N GLU A 69 25.20 -8.24 -23.11
CA GLU A 69 24.72 -8.29 -24.50
C GLU A 69 23.21 -8.02 -24.65
N CYS A 70 22.42 -8.24 -23.60
CA CYS A 70 20.96 -8.06 -23.66
C CYS A 70 20.54 -6.63 -23.27
N THR A 71 19.50 -6.13 -23.92
CA THR A 71 18.96 -4.79 -23.63
C THR A 71 17.75 -4.84 -22.72
N ASN A 72 16.97 -5.92 -22.80
CA ASN A 72 15.73 -6.10 -22.05
C ASN A 72 15.59 -7.51 -21.44
N PHE A 73 14.57 -7.74 -20.62
CA PHE A 73 14.33 -9.05 -19.98
C PHE A 73 13.88 -10.15 -20.94
N ASP A 74 13.30 -9.79 -22.09
CA ASP A 74 12.86 -10.76 -23.08
C ASP A 74 14.07 -11.25 -23.90
N ASP A 75 15.01 -10.36 -24.24
CA ASP A 75 16.33 -10.72 -24.79
C ASP A 75 17.09 -11.65 -23.84
N LEU A 76 17.11 -11.30 -22.53
CA LEU A 76 17.74 -12.14 -21.51
C LEU A 76 17.12 -13.53 -21.49
N LYS A 77 15.79 -13.66 -21.51
CA LYS A 77 15.12 -14.96 -21.51
C LYS A 77 15.48 -15.78 -22.75
N ALA A 78 15.52 -15.14 -23.91
CA ALA A 78 15.88 -15.80 -25.17
C ALA A 78 17.33 -16.31 -25.13
N MET A 79 18.29 -15.42 -24.85
CA MET A 79 19.72 -15.74 -24.85
C MET A 79 20.12 -16.71 -23.74
N ALA A 80 19.54 -16.55 -22.53
CA ALA A 80 19.75 -17.52 -21.46
C ALA A 80 19.14 -18.88 -21.81
N GLY A 81 17.99 -18.88 -22.51
CA GLY A 81 17.31 -20.08 -23.00
C GLY A 81 18.18 -20.91 -23.95
N GLU A 82 18.95 -20.28 -24.84
CA GLU A 82 19.92 -20.96 -25.72
C GLU A 82 21.00 -21.72 -24.93
N GLN A 83 21.30 -21.28 -23.72
CA GLN A 83 22.27 -21.90 -22.80
C GLN A 83 21.60 -22.84 -21.78
N ASN A 84 20.35 -23.27 -22.04
CA ASN A 84 19.53 -24.09 -21.15
C ASN A 84 19.28 -23.46 -19.77
N VAL A 85 19.18 -22.12 -19.72
CA VAL A 85 18.82 -21.37 -18.51
C VAL A 85 17.42 -20.78 -18.68
N ASN A 86 16.49 -21.24 -17.85
CA ASN A 86 15.13 -20.70 -17.82
C ASN A 86 15.05 -19.55 -16.83
N VAL A 87 14.56 -18.38 -17.26
CA VAL A 87 14.43 -17.20 -16.40
C VAL A 87 12.96 -16.96 -16.05
N TYR A 88 12.65 -17.00 -14.76
CA TYR A 88 11.32 -16.74 -14.22
C TYR A 88 11.33 -15.47 -13.37
N SER A 89 10.50 -14.49 -13.72
CA SER A 89 10.27 -13.29 -12.90
C SER A 89 8.82 -13.26 -12.40
N LYS A 90 8.63 -13.00 -11.10
CA LYS A 90 7.31 -12.81 -10.50
C LYS A 90 7.40 -11.81 -9.34
N ASN A 91 6.49 -10.85 -9.32
CA ASN A 91 6.48 -9.74 -8.36
C ASN A 91 7.85 -9.02 -8.36
N ASN A 92 8.59 -9.07 -7.23
CA ASN A 92 9.91 -8.47 -7.05
C ASN A 92 11.07 -9.48 -7.07
N GLY A 93 10.80 -10.73 -7.47
CA GLY A 93 11.77 -11.83 -7.44
C GLY A 93 12.13 -12.32 -8.84
N ILE A 94 13.37 -12.82 -8.95
CA ILE A 94 13.85 -13.56 -10.13
C ILE A 94 14.42 -14.91 -9.71
N VAL A 95 14.13 -15.93 -10.50
CA VAL A 95 14.58 -17.31 -10.33
C VAL A 95 15.12 -17.84 -11.65
N TYR A 96 16.24 -18.54 -11.59
CA TYR A 96 16.91 -19.14 -12.74
C TYR A 96 16.85 -20.67 -12.61
N GLY A 97 16.23 -21.33 -13.57
CA GLY A 97 16.29 -22.78 -13.73
C GLY A 97 17.54 -23.16 -14.52
N TYR A 98 18.43 -23.98 -13.97
CA TYR A 98 19.63 -24.47 -14.64
C TYR A 98 20.02 -25.86 -14.13
N LYS A 99 20.33 -26.79 -15.03
CA LYS A 99 20.69 -28.19 -14.70
C LYS A 99 19.73 -28.82 -13.67
N GLU A 100 18.43 -28.77 -13.97
CA GLU A 100 17.33 -29.32 -13.14
C GLU A 100 17.16 -28.71 -11.74
N LYS A 101 17.85 -27.59 -11.45
CA LYS A 101 17.74 -26.86 -10.18
C LYS A 101 17.29 -25.43 -10.39
N HIS A 102 16.62 -24.89 -9.37
CA HIS A 102 16.20 -23.49 -9.34
C HIS A 102 17.07 -22.67 -8.38
N TYR A 103 17.56 -21.54 -8.86
CA TYR A 103 18.41 -20.62 -8.12
C TYR A 103 17.72 -19.26 -8.00
N LYS A 104 17.47 -18.81 -6.77
CA LYS A 104 16.97 -17.45 -6.52
C LYS A 104 18.06 -16.44 -6.80
N GLY A 105 17.71 -15.28 -7.36
CA GLY A 105 18.67 -14.20 -7.62
C GLY A 105 19.51 -13.81 -6.39
N ASN A 106 18.88 -13.74 -5.20
CA ASN A 106 19.60 -13.45 -3.95
C ASN A 106 20.67 -14.49 -3.58
N THR A 107 20.48 -15.76 -3.99
CA THR A 107 21.46 -16.84 -3.78
C THR A 107 22.65 -16.69 -4.71
N LEU A 108 22.44 -16.14 -5.90
CA LEU A 108 23.51 -15.89 -6.88
C LEU A 108 24.28 -14.59 -6.56
N GLY A 109 23.64 -13.62 -5.92
CA GLY A 109 24.26 -12.36 -5.48
C GLY A 109 23.47 -11.13 -5.95
N ALA A 110 23.78 -9.96 -5.39
CA ALA A 110 23.01 -8.74 -5.59
C ALA A 110 22.82 -8.36 -7.08
N LYS A 111 23.83 -8.60 -7.93
CA LYS A 111 23.76 -8.33 -9.37
C LYS A 111 22.77 -9.22 -10.14
N TYR A 112 22.46 -10.42 -9.63
CA TYR A 112 21.54 -11.37 -10.24
C TYR A 112 20.14 -11.31 -9.63
N THR A 113 19.88 -10.31 -8.79
CA THR A 113 18.52 -10.02 -8.32
C THR A 113 17.73 -9.33 -9.42
N LEU A 114 16.40 -9.31 -9.30
CA LEU A 114 15.56 -8.60 -10.27
C LEU A 114 16.01 -7.14 -10.38
N GLN A 115 16.21 -6.47 -9.25
CA GLN A 115 16.73 -5.10 -9.20
C GLN A 115 18.13 -4.97 -9.83
N GLY A 116 19.04 -5.91 -9.54
CA GLY A 116 20.40 -5.89 -10.09
C GLY A 116 20.45 -6.06 -11.61
N MET A 117 19.56 -6.90 -12.15
CA MET A 117 19.41 -7.14 -13.58
C MET A 117 18.67 -6.00 -14.29
N SER A 118 17.61 -5.46 -13.68
CA SER A 118 16.87 -4.30 -14.21
C SER A 118 17.74 -3.06 -14.39
N LYS A 119 18.82 -2.90 -13.63
CA LYS A 119 19.77 -1.79 -13.83
C LYS A 119 20.48 -1.81 -15.18
N VAL A 120 20.50 -2.95 -15.87
CA VAL A 120 21.21 -3.12 -17.14
C VAL A 120 20.28 -3.53 -18.27
N LEU A 121 19.36 -4.45 -17.97
CA LEU A 121 18.40 -5.01 -18.92
C LEU A 121 17.13 -4.17 -19.03
N TYR A 122 17.21 -2.87 -18.81
CA TYR A 122 16.12 -1.97 -19.14
C TYR A 122 16.78 -0.70 -19.68
N PRO A 123 16.66 -0.40 -20.97
CA PRO A 123 17.07 0.88 -21.54
C PRO A 123 15.94 1.90 -21.30
N LEU A 124 15.27 1.82 -20.15
CA LEU A 124 14.32 2.84 -19.73
C LEU A 124 15.15 3.93 -19.03
N GLY A 125 15.87 4.70 -19.86
CA GLY A 125 16.54 5.96 -19.55
C GLY A 125 17.27 6.02 -18.21
N LEU A 126 18.60 6.03 -18.25
CA LEU A 126 19.42 6.57 -17.15
C LEU A 126 18.89 7.94 -16.66
N ASP A 127 18.20 8.68 -17.53
CA ASP A 127 17.48 9.93 -17.24
C ASP A 127 16.44 9.82 -16.09
N LYS A 128 15.88 8.63 -15.81
CA LYS A 128 14.92 8.38 -14.70
C LYS A 128 15.56 7.86 -13.41
N TYR A 129 16.86 7.57 -13.40
CA TYR A 129 17.59 7.09 -12.23
C TYR A 129 18.70 8.04 -11.77
N ASP A 130 19.23 8.89 -12.66
CA ASP A 130 20.06 10.04 -12.27
C ASP A 130 19.21 11.17 -11.67
N ASN A 131 17.93 11.24 -12.05
CA ASN A 131 16.92 11.96 -11.31
C ASN A 131 16.00 10.94 -10.63
N PRO A 132 16.07 10.70 -9.30
CA PRO A 132 14.90 10.15 -8.62
C PRO A 132 13.67 10.95 -9.10
N PRO A 133 12.50 10.31 -9.38
CA PRO A 133 11.28 11.07 -9.67
C PRO A 133 11.23 12.15 -8.59
N PRO A 134 11.13 13.44 -8.97
CA PRO A 134 11.40 14.54 -8.05
C PRO A 134 10.75 14.19 -6.74
N ARG A 135 11.57 14.05 -5.70
CA ARG A 135 11.00 13.78 -4.38
C ARG A 135 10.11 14.97 -4.15
N LEU A 136 8.80 14.71 -4.09
CA LEU A 136 7.81 15.69 -3.69
C LEU A 136 8.36 16.39 -2.47
N ASP A 137 8.64 17.67 -2.64
CA ASP A 137 9.08 18.47 -1.52
C ASP A 137 7.86 18.64 -0.61
N ILE A 138 7.85 17.89 0.48
CA ILE A 138 6.78 17.96 1.49
C ILE A 138 6.77 19.34 2.15
N GLU A 139 7.87 20.09 2.07
CA GLU A 139 7.94 21.48 2.53
C GLU A 139 7.25 22.45 1.57
N ASP A 140 6.88 22.01 0.36
CA ASP A 140 5.98 22.76 -0.50
C ASP A 140 4.60 22.90 0.18
N LYS A 141 4.28 24.14 0.52
CA LYS A 141 3.05 24.51 1.22
C LYS A 141 1.80 24.10 0.44
N ALA A 142 1.84 24.08 -0.89
CA ALA A 142 0.68 23.73 -1.72
C ALA A 142 0.38 22.23 -1.63
N ILE A 143 1.41 21.39 -1.78
CA ILE A 143 1.30 19.93 -1.66
C ILE A 143 0.81 19.54 -0.26
N ARG A 144 1.38 20.17 0.76
CA ARG A 144 0.95 19.92 2.14
C ARG A 144 -0.50 20.31 2.37
N ALA A 145 -0.94 21.48 1.89
CA ALA A 145 -2.32 21.93 2.05
C ALA A 145 -3.32 20.99 1.31
N GLU A 146 -2.98 20.52 0.12
CA GLU A 146 -3.81 19.58 -0.64
C GLU A 146 -3.92 18.23 0.09
N LEU A 147 -2.81 17.69 0.60
CA LEU A 147 -2.79 16.47 1.41
C LEU A 147 -3.62 16.60 2.69
N GLU A 148 -3.53 17.73 3.38
CA GLU A 148 -4.33 18.00 4.58
C GLU A 148 -5.83 18.09 4.25
N THR A 149 -6.18 18.69 3.11
CA THR A 149 -7.57 18.73 2.62
C THR A 149 -8.11 17.33 2.31
N HIS A 150 -7.31 16.50 1.63
CA HIS A 150 -7.67 15.10 1.35
C HIS A 150 -7.81 14.26 2.62
N ARG A 151 -6.91 14.44 3.60
CA ARG A 151 -7.01 13.84 4.93
C ARG A 151 -8.34 14.18 5.58
N ASP A 152 -8.69 15.47 5.67
CA ASP A 152 -9.90 15.91 6.37
C ASP A 152 -11.17 15.40 5.69
N THR A 153 -11.15 15.33 4.35
CA THR A 153 -12.24 14.76 3.56
C THR A 153 -12.43 13.28 3.88
N LEU A 154 -11.35 12.49 3.82
CA LEU A 154 -11.40 11.05 4.12
C LEU A 154 -11.76 10.76 5.58
N GLU A 155 -11.28 11.59 6.51
CA GLU A 155 -11.58 11.46 7.93
C GLU A 155 -13.06 11.70 8.22
N ARG A 156 -13.65 12.70 7.56
CA ARG A 156 -15.10 12.99 7.60
C ARG A 156 -15.91 11.81 7.08
N ILE A 157 -15.58 11.29 5.90
CA ILE A 157 -16.30 10.17 5.26
C ILE A 157 -16.28 8.94 6.17
N LEU A 158 -15.10 8.54 6.62
CA LEU A 158 -14.93 7.37 7.47
C LEU A 158 -15.68 7.52 8.80
N ARG A 159 -15.82 8.74 9.34
CA ARG A 159 -16.65 9.01 10.52
C ARG A 159 -18.14 8.92 10.23
N GLU A 160 -18.60 9.52 9.13
CA GLU A 160 -20.01 9.52 8.74
C GLU A 160 -20.51 8.10 8.46
N GLU A 161 -19.69 7.29 7.78
CA GLU A 161 -20.00 5.89 7.47
C GLU A 161 -19.69 4.91 8.62
N GLN A 162 -19.15 5.40 9.75
CA GLN A 162 -18.70 4.58 10.89
C GLN A 162 -17.73 3.45 10.49
N MET A 163 -16.81 3.74 9.56
CA MET A 163 -15.83 2.78 9.06
C MET A 163 -14.42 3.12 9.57
N ASP A 164 -13.71 2.11 10.07
CA ASP A 164 -12.31 2.27 10.46
C ASP A 164 -11.35 1.89 9.33
N ASN A 165 -11.78 1.10 8.35
CA ASN A 165 -10.98 0.72 7.18
C ASN A 165 -11.82 0.79 5.91
N PHE A 166 -11.24 1.35 4.85
CA PHE A 166 -11.83 1.39 3.52
C PHE A 166 -10.81 0.92 2.49
N LYS A 167 -11.19 -0.06 1.67
CA LYS A 167 -10.33 -0.58 0.60
C LYS A 167 -10.95 -0.25 -0.75
N GLY A 168 -10.40 0.76 -1.42
CA GLY A 168 -10.79 1.14 -2.77
C GLY A 168 -10.10 0.28 -3.83
N LYS A 169 -10.23 0.70 -5.09
CA LYS A 169 -9.58 0.04 -6.24
C LYS A 169 -8.06 0.27 -6.30
N HIS A 170 -7.61 1.45 -5.86
CA HIS A 170 -6.21 1.88 -5.97
C HIS A 170 -5.55 2.14 -4.61
N TYR A 171 -6.34 2.58 -3.62
CA TYR A 171 -5.85 2.97 -2.31
C TYR A 171 -6.65 2.29 -1.23
N GLU A 172 -5.96 1.91 -0.17
CA GLU A 172 -6.54 1.47 1.09
C GLU A 172 -6.32 2.57 2.13
N VAL A 173 -7.40 2.90 2.84
CA VAL A 173 -7.41 3.91 3.91
C VAL A 173 -7.71 3.20 5.23
N GLN A 174 -6.84 3.41 6.21
CA GLN A 174 -6.97 2.86 7.55
C GLN A 174 -7.01 4.01 8.56
N ARG A 175 -8.07 4.06 9.36
CA ARG A 175 -8.32 5.07 10.38
C ARG A 175 -8.27 4.42 11.76
N ASN A 176 -7.51 5.04 12.63
CA ASN A 176 -7.49 4.79 14.06
C ASN A 176 -7.70 6.11 14.82
N LYS A 177 -8.02 6.02 16.12
CA LYS A 177 -8.17 7.20 17.00
C LYS A 177 -6.97 8.17 16.98
N LYS A 178 -5.77 7.67 16.68
CA LYS A 178 -4.50 8.42 16.69
C LYS A 178 -3.80 8.46 15.34
N SER A 179 -4.34 7.85 14.28
CA SER A 179 -3.65 7.82 13.00
C SER A 179 -4.60 7.68 11.82
N LEU A 180 -4.25 8.26 10.69
CA LEU A 180 -4.85 7.98 9.39
C LEU A 180 -3.73 7.55 8.45
N ILE A 181 -3.92 6.42 7.77
CA ILE A 181 -2.94 5.85 6.84
C ILE A 181 -3.63 5.65 5.50
N ILE A 182 -2.99 6.11 4.43
CA ILE A 182 -3.39 5.85 3.05
C ILE A 182 -2.25 5.09 2.40
N THR A 183 -2.54 3.91 1.86
CA THR A 183 -1.54 3.03 1.25
C THR A 183 -2.00 2.67 -0.16
N LYS A 184 -1.07 2.69 -1.11
CA LYS A 184 -1.34 2.23 -2.46
C LYS A 184 -1.40 0.70 -2.49
N ILE A 185 -2.39 0.12 -3.17
CA ILE A 185 -2.66 -1.33 -3.11
C ILE A 185 -1.61 -2.15 -3.88
N ASP A 186 -1.17 -1.66 -5.02
CA ASP A 186 -0.13 -2.29 -5.86
C ASP A 186 1.28 -2.09 -5.31
N ASN A 187 1.52 -1.01 -4.54
CA ASN A 187 2.79 -0.72 -3.89
C ASN A 187 2.62 -0.25 -2.43
N PRO A 188 2.66 -1.17 -1.44
CA PRO A 188 2.49 -0.83 -0.03
C PRO A 188 3.58 0.05 0.60
N GLU A 189 4.73 0.20 -0.08
CA GLU A 189 5.78 1.13 0.35
C GLU A 189 5.39 2.59 0.06
N GLU A 190 4.56 2.84 -0.94
CA GLU A 190 3.98 4.14 -1.23
C GLU A 190 2.77 4.38 -0.31
N LYS A 191 3.01 5.16 0.75
CA LYS A 191 2.00 5.47 1.75
C LYS A 191 2.16 6.86 2.33
N VAL A 192 1.06 7.35 2.87
CA VAL A 192 1.00 8.57 3.68
C VAL A 192 0.37 8.24 5.02
N LYS A 193 0.97 8.73 6.10
CA LYS A 193 0.49 8.54 7.48
C LYS A 193 0.48 9.84 8.24
N TRP A 194 -0.70 10.20 8.73
CA TRP A 194 -0.88 11.22 9.74
C TRP A 194 -1.03 10.58 11.12
N VAL A 195 -0.52 11.28 12.12
CA VAL A 195 -0.67 10.94 13.54
C VAL A 195 -1.34 12.10 14.25
N LYS A 196 -2.34 11.81 15.07
CA LYS A 196 -2.99 12.77 15.96
C LYS A 196 -2.49 12.54 17.39
N PRO A 197 -1.61 13.40 17.92
CA PRO A 197 -0.99 13.17 19.23
C PRO A 197 -2.02 13.22 20.36
N ALA A 198 -2.98 14.14 20.26
CA ALA A 198 -4.08 14.31 21.20
C ALA A 198 -5.33 14.86 20.48
N PRO A 199 -6.55 14.68 21.01
CA PRO A 199 -7.79 15.12 20.36
C PRO A 199 -7.83 16.61 20.00
N THR A 200 -7.21 17.45 20.82
CA THR A 200 -7.12 18.91 20.67
C THR A 200 -5.93 19.38 19.85
N MET A 201 -4.98 18.49 19.53
CA MET A 201 -3.77 18.83 18.78
C MET A 201 -3.98 18.62 17.28
N PRO A 202 -3.29 19.40 16.42
CA PRO A 202 -3.35 19.21 14.98
C PRO A 202 -2.77 17.85 14.58
N TRP A 203 -3.23 17.35 13.43
CA TRP A 203 -2.66 16.18 12.79
C TRP A 203 -1.25 16.48 12.30
N ILE A 204 -0.33 15.56 12.56
CA ILE A 204 1.06 15.65 12.13
C ILE A 204 1.31 14.63 11.02
N LEU A 205 1.80 15.09 9.88
CA LEU A 205 2.28 14.21 8.81
C LEU A 205 3.55 13.51 9.31
N SER A 206 3.46 12.20 9.54
CA SER A 206 4.51 11.41 10.22
C SER A 206 5.32 10.53 9.27
N ASN A 207 4.73 10.15 8.13
CA ASN A 207 5.39 9.32 7.13
C ASN A 207 4.78 9.66 5.77
N PHE A 208 5.61 10.04 4.81
CA PHE A 208 5.22 10.34 3.45
C PHE A 208 6.22 9.66 2.51
N LYS A 209 5.71 8.77 1.67
CA LYS A 209 6.51 8.00 0.71
C LYS A 209 5.91 8.01 -0.69
N PHE A 210 4.99 8.94 -0.98
CA PHE A 210 4.49 9.09 -2.35
C PHE A 210 5.59 9.68 -3.23
N THR A 211 5.68 9.15 -4.45
CA THR A 211 6.43 9.79 -5.55
C THR A 211 5.56 10.89 -6.18
N GLU A 212 6.15 11.76 -7.00
CA GLU A 212 5.40 12.80 -7.73
C GLU A 212 4.24 12.20 -8.54
N ASP A 213 4.51 11.12 -9.26
CA ASP A 213 3.51 10.39 -10.04
C ASP A 213 2.40 9.81 -9.15
N THR A 214 2.77 9.23 -7.98
CA THR A 214 1.81 8.67 -7.03
C THR A 214 0.89 9.75 -6.47
N PHE A 215 1.45 10.91 -6.11
CA PHE A 215 0.67 12.02 -5.59
C PHE A 215 -0.25 12.60 -6.65
N ASN A 216 0.24 12.81 -7.87
CA ASN A 216 -0.60 13.33 -8.97
C ASN A 216 -1.76 12.38 -9.28
N ASP A 217 -1.52 11.07 -9.35
CA ASP A 217 -2.57 10.06 -9.51
C ASP A 217 -3.56 10.07 -8.33
N PHE A 218 -3.04 10.15 -7.10
CA PHE A 218 -3.85 10.21 -5.89
C PHE A 218 -4.72 11.47 -5.88
N SER A 219 -4.15 12.65 -6.10
CA SER A 219 -4.85 13.95 -6.12
C SER A 219 -5.90 14.00 -7.21
N GLN A 220 -5.60 13.51 -8.43
CA GLN A 220 -6.59 13.44 -9.51
C GLN A 220 -7.78 12.56 -9.12
N LYS A 221 -7.52 11.35 -8.60
CA LYS A 221 -8.58 10.42 -8.19
C LYS A 221 -9.39 10.94 -7.00
N MET A 222 -8.73 11.63 -6.06
CA MET A 222 -9.40 12.28 -4.93
C MET A 222 -10.24 13.48 -5.37
N ARG A 223 -9.81 14.25 -6.38
CA ARG A 223 -10.63 15.32 -6.99
C ARG A 223 -11.86 14.75 -7.67
N THR A 224 -11.72 13.69 -8.48
CA THR A 224 -12.89 13.03 -9.09
C THR A 224 -13.84 12.46 -8.03
N THR A 225 -13.29 11.89 -6.96
CA THR A 225 -14.09 11.40 -5.82
C THR A 225 -14.82 12.56 -5.12
N LYS A 226 -14.11 13.67 -4.86
CA LYS A 226 -14.66 14.88 -4.23
C LYS A 226 -15.75 15.53 -5.09
N GLU A 227 -15.54 15.68 -6.40
CA GLU A 227 -16.50 16.26 -7.34
C GLU A 227 -17.77 15.41 -7.44
N ASN A 228 -17.62 14.09 -7.59
CA ASN A 228 -18.74 13.16 -7.57
C ASN A 228 -19.49 13.20 -6.23
N MET A 229 -18.79 13.40 -5.11
CA MET A 229 -19.39 13.51 -3.78
C MET A 229 -20.10 14.84 -3.53
N GLU A 230 -19.53 15.98 -3.96
CA GLU A 230 -20.18 17.29 -3.89
C GLU A 230 -21.45 17.32 -4.75
N GLU A 231 -21.44 16.64 -5.89
CA GLU A 231 -22.62 16.47 -6.73
C GLU A 231 -23.71 15.62 -6.04
N VAL A 232 -23.33 14.49 -5.42
CA VAL A 232 -24.24 13.66 -4.63
C VAL A 232 -24.81 14.41 -3.41
N GLU A 233 -24.00 15.19 -2.71
CA GLU A 233 -24.42 15.98 -1.55
C GLU A 233 -25.35 17.13 -1.96
N LYS A 234 -25.07 17.80 -3.09
CA LYS A 234 -25.94 18.81 -3.69
C LYS A 234 -27.28 18.22 -4.12
N ASP A 235 -27.28 17.01 -4.67
CA ASP A 235 -28.51 16.31 -5.05
C ASP A 235 -29.31 15.82 -3.84
N ARG A 236 -28.65 15.41 -2.75
CA ARG A 236 -29.31 15.12 -1.48
C ARG A 236 -29.99 16.36 -0.91
N LEU A 237 -29.29 17.49 -0.85
CA LEU A 237 -29.85 18.76 -0.37
C LEU A 237 -31.03 19.25 -1.21
N LYS A 238 -30.95 19.12 -2.55
CA LYS A 238 -32.08 19.41 -3.43
C LYS A 238 -33.29 18.51 -3.14
N LYS A 239 -33.08 17.22 -2.90
CA LYS A 239 -34.16 16.28 -2.53
C LYS A 239 -34.78 16.65 -1.18
N GLU A 240 -33.98 16.97 -0.19
CA GLU A 240 -34.46 17.41 1.14
C GLU A 240 -35.26 18.72 1.04
N GLU A 241 -34.78 19.69 0.26
CA GLU A 241 -35.50 20.94 0.03
C GLU A 241 -36.83 20.71 -0.71
N ALA A 242 -36.85 19.79 -1.69
CA ALA A 242 -38.07 19.41 -2.41
C ALA A 242 -39.09 18.75 -1.48
N VAL A 243 -38.65 17.84 -0.59
CA VAL A 243 -39.51 17.22 0.43
C VAL A 243 -40.05 18.28 1.38
N ARG A 244 -39.21 19.22 1.85
CA ARG A 244 -39.65 20.32 2.71
C ARG A 244 -40.71 21.20 2.04
N LYS A 245 -40.50 21.57 0.78
CA LYS A 245 -41.48 22.34 -0.02
C LYS A 245 -42.79 21.56 -0.21
N GLN A 246 -42.71 20.25 -0.43
CA GLN A 246 -43.89 19.40 -0.58
C GLN A 246 -44.69 19.29 0.73
N GLN A 247 -44.01 19.18 1.87
CA GLN A 247 -44.64 19.21 3.19
C GLN A 247 -45.28 20.56 3.49
N GLU A 248 -44.65 21.67 3.11
CA GLU A 248 -45.21 23.01 3.27
C GLU A 248 -46.49 23.21 2.42
N ILE A 249 -46.50 22.70 1.19
CA ILE A 249 -47.68 22.72 0.31
C ILE A 249 -48.81 21.86 0.87
N GLN A 250 -48.50 20.65 1.36
CA GLN A 250 -49.48 19.77 2.01
C GLN A 250 -50.06 20.40 3.28
N GLY A 251 -49.23 21.07 4.08
CA GLY A 251 -49.68 21.82 5.26
C GLY A 251 -50.64 22.96 4.89
N LYS A 252 -50.33 23.72 3.83
CA LYS A 252 -51.21 24.80 3.33
C LYS A 252 -52.55 24.26 2.78
N LEU A 253 -52.53 23.11 2.09
CA LEU A 253 -53.75 22.45 1.58
C LEU A 253 -54.63 21.89 2.70
N ALA A 254 -54.04 21.37 3.79
CA ALA A 254 -54.80 20.87 4.95
C ALA A 254 -55.54 21.98 5.71
N ILE A 255 -55.00 23.20 5.73
CA ILE A 255 -55.64 24.39 6.32
C ILE A 255 -56.82 24.87 5.46
N VAL A 256 -56.74 24.73 4.14
CA VAL A 256 -57.85 25.10 3.23
C VAL A 256 -58.98 24.05 3.27
N GLY A 257 -58.65 22.77 3.44
CA GLY A 257 -59.64 21.68 3.52
C GLY A 257 -60.46 21.62 4.83
N THR A 258 -60.03 22.31 5.88
CA THR A 258 -60.73 22.33 7.18
C THR A 258 -61.80 23.43 7.30
N GLN A 259 -61.92 24.35 6.32
CA GLN A 259 -62.98 25.36 6.30
C GLN A 259 -64.28 24.90 5.63
N THR A 260 -64.38 23.67 5.12
CA THR A 260 -65.57 23.20 4.37
C THR A 260 -66.39 22.09 5.05
N ALA A 261 -66.07 21.69 6.29
CA ALA A 261 -66.84 20.66 7.00
C ALA A 261 -67.64 21.25 8.18
N HIS A 262 -68.87 21.69 7.91
CA HIS A 262 -69.89 21.94 8.93
C HIS A 262 -70.55 20.63 9.39
N PRO A 263 -70.61 20.32 10.70
CA PRO A 263 -71.53 19.32 11.22
C PRO A 263 -72.82 19.99 11.67
N SER A 264 -73.91 19.74 10.95
CA SER A 264 -75.28 19.92 11.41
C SER A 264 -75.67 18.69 12.22
N ASN A 265 -75.93 18.84 13.52
CA ASN A 265 -77.07 18.20 14.20
C ASN A 265 -77.15 18.62 15.68
N ASN A 266 -78.21 19.33 16.02
CA ASN A 266 -78.70 19.60 17.37
C ASN A 266 -80.16 19.10 17.42
N PRO A 267 -80.60 18.36 18.46
CA PRO A 267 -81.99 18.40 18.87
C PRO A 267 -82.17 19.26 20.14
N ALA A 268 -83.28 19.99 20.13
CA ALA A 268 -83.64 21.12 20.98
C ALA A 268 -83.94 20.79 22.47
N PRO A 269 -83.91 21.81 23.36
CA PRO A 269 -84.51 21.73 24.69
C PRO A 269 -85.98 22.22 24.66
N LEU A 270 -86.90 21.43 25.22
CA LEU A 270 -88.29 21.83 25.43
C LEU A 270 -88.45 22.56 26.76
N GLY A 271 -89.13 23.70 26.70
CA GLY A 271 -89.32 24.65 27.79
C GLY A 271 -90.31 24.23 28.88
N SER A 272 -90.26 25.03 29.94
CA SER A 272 -91.04 24.98 31.17
C SER A 272 -92.56 24.89 30.98
N THR A 273 -93.25 24.26 31.94
CA THR A 273 -94.21 24.95 32.83
C THR A 273 -94.75 23.94 33.86
N ASN A 274 -94.68 24.28 35.15
CA ASN A 274 -95.58 23.68 36.13
C ASN A 274 -96.04 24.74 37.13
N ARG A 275 -97.29 25.18 36.95
CA ARG A 275 -98.09 25.92 37.92
C ARG A 275 -99.02 24.90 38.58
N ARG A 276 -98.97 24.75 39.90
CA ARG A 276 -100.18 24.57 40.72
C ARG A 276 -99.91 24.84 42.20
N ARG A 277 -100.53 25.92 42.70
CA ARG A 277 -100.97 26.04 44.09
C ARG A 277 -102.38 25.44 44.17
N GLY A 278 -102.68 24.74 45.27
CA GLY A 278 -104.04 24.35 45.64
C GLY A 278 -104.03 23.46 46.86
N ARG A 279 -104.49 24.04 47.97
CA ARG A 279 -104.91 23.49 49.28
C ARG A 279 -105.02 21.98 49.42
#